data_AF-A0A7X3QKT1-F1
#
_entry.id   AF-A0A7X3QKT1-F1
#
_cell.length_a   1.000
_cell.length_b   1.000
_cell.length_c   1.000
_cell.angle_alpha   90.00
_cell.angle_beta   90.00
_cell.angle_gamma   90.00
#
_symmetry.space_group_name_H-M   'P 1'
#
loop_
_entity.id
_entity.type
_entity.pdbx_description
1 polymer ?
#
loop_
_entity_poly.entity_id
_entity_poly.type
_entity_poly.pdbx_seq_one_letter_code
_entity_poly.pdbx_strand_id
1 'polypeptide(L)'
;MTSLKNAQRGRVREVIATYGKCMELISMDPNFHEITVGLYVKDGIGTVWTFSGKPGVEKRVEEIRDQLVTLGGMVPVDGTHNQATFPDGEMYDRPLRFLLRQAVEKPYGTTHPEGRIEIKDLRSPLQIITTPEEIDGRWIYRVTAEGEYKNPKMRVRAVTQGFVRYGEMEKVDVDAVTFPPGGRRDELIRLVLPYARNVTGTADMLEAEALRGQMTTGTLGFAQT
;
A
#
# COMPACT_ATOMS: atom_id res chain seq x y z
N MET A 1 31.49 -18.93 7.96
CA MET A 1 30.12 -18.40 8.13
C MET A 1 30.07 -16.98 8.73
N THR A 2 30.98 -16.59 9.62
CA THR A 2 31.00 -15.26 10.27
C THR A 2 31.29 -14.09 9.31
N SER A 3 32.16 -14.30 8.32
CA SER A 3 32.51 -13.29 7.30
C SER A 3 31.34 -12.94 6.36
N LEU A 4 30.59 -13.94 5.88
CA LEU A 4 29.40 -13.75 5.04
C LEU A 4 28.27 -12.99 5.76
N LYS A 5 28.04 -13.30 7.05
CA LYS A 5 27.05 -12.59 7.88
C LYS A 5 27.45 -11.13 8.13
N ASN A 6 28.74 -10.85 8.29
CA ASN A 6 29.24 -9.48 8.46
C ASN A 6 29.15 -8.67 7.15
N ALA A 7 29.44 -9.28 6.01
CA ALA A 7 29.27 -8.65 4.70
C ALA A 7 27.80 -8.32 4.38
N GLN A 8 26.87 -9.25 4.66
CA GLN A 8 25.43 -9.00 4.52
C GLN A 8 24.94 -7.90 5.47
N ARG A 9 25.40 -7.88 6.73
CA ARG A 9 25.09 -6.79 7.68
C ARG A 9 25.61 -5.43 7.21
N GLY A 10 26.80 -5.39 6.62
CA GLY A 10 27.35 -4.17 6.00
C GLY A 10 26.45 -3.66 4.88
N ARG A 11 26.05 -4.56 3.98
CA ARG A 11 25.19 -4.23 2.83
C ARG A 11 23.80 -3.72 3.23
N VAL A 12 23.20 -4.29 4.29
CA VAL A 12 21.92 -3.79 4.82
C VAL A 12 22.06 -2.40 5.43
N ARG A 13 23.13 -2.14 6.19
CA ARG A 13 23.39 -0.81 6.77
C ARG A 13 23.60 0.24 5.70
N GLU A 14 24.32 -0.10 4.64
CA GLU A 14 24.52 0.77 3.48
C GLU A 14 23.20 1.11 2.81
N VAL A 15 22.35 0.12 2.53
CA VAL A 15 21.02 0.33 1.95
C VAL A 15 20.15 1.26 2.82
N ILE A 16 20.15 1.08 4.14
CA ILE A 16 19.39 1.96 5.05
C ILE A 16 19.98 3.37 5.08
N ALA A 17 21.31 3.51 5.06
CA ALA A 17 21.95 4.83 5.01
C ALA A 17 21.63 5.57 3.70
N THR A 18 21.61 4.84 2.58
CA THR A 18 21.35 5.38 1.25
C THR A 18 19.87 5.70 1.05
N TYR A 19 18.98 4.73 1.26
CA TYR A 19 17.56 4.80 0.89
C TYR A 19 16.59 4.98 2.07
N GLY A 20 17.10 5.02 3.31
CA GLY A 20 16.32 5.33 4.50
C GLY A 20 15.57 4.16 5.11
N LYS A 21 14.38 4.44 5.63
CA LYS A 21 13.57 3.50 6.41
C LYS A 21 12.89 2.50 5.47
N CYS A 22 13.03 1.20 5.77
CA CYS A 22 12.21 0.18 5.12
C CYS A 22 10.74 0.34 5.57
N MET A 23 9.86 0.68 4.63
CA MET A 23 8.45 0.93 4.87
C MET A 23 7.61 -0.34 4.81
N GLU A 24 7.94 -1.22 3.87
CA GLU A 24 7.30 -2.52 3.69
C GLU A 24 8.26 -3.49 3.01
N LEU A 25 8.11 -4.79 3.30
CA LEU A 25 8.92 -5.86 2.75
C LEU A 25 8.01 -7.02 2.30
N ILE A 26 7.95 -7.29 1.01
CA ILE A 26 7.25 -8.43 0.44
C ILE A 26 8.22 -9.59 0.33
N SER A 27 8.00 -10.64 1.12
CA SER A 27 8.93 -11.77 1.27
C SER A 27 9.17 -12.54 -0.02
N MET A 28 8.14 -12.72 -0.84
CA MET A 28 8.18 -13.51 -2.07
C MET A 28 7.43 -12.79 -3.18
N ASP A 29 8.14 -12.40 -4.23
CA ASP A 29 7.58 -11.89 -5.46
C ASP A 29 7.07 -13.04 -6.34
N PRO A 30 5.73 -13.22 -6.46
CA PRO A 30 5.17 -14.34 -7.22
C PRO A 30 5.40 -14.19 -8.74
N ASN A 31 5.76 -13.00 -9.21
CA ASN A 31 5.96 -12.71 -10.62
C ASN A 31 7.44 -12.76 -11.03
N PHE A 32 8.37 -12.94 -10.09
CA PHE A 32 9.80 -13.01 -10.40
C PHE A 32 10.61 -13.77 -9.35
N HIS A 33 10.85 -15.06 -9.61
CA HIS A 33 11.82 -15.88 -8.89
C HIS A 33 11.71 -15.90 -7.35
N GLU A 34 10.53 -15.58 -6.80
CA GLU A 34 10.23 -15.52 -5.36
C GLU A 34 11.23 -14.67 -4.58
N ILE A 35 11.75 -13.60 -5.20
CA ILE A 35 12.69 -12.70 -4.53
C ILE A 35 11.97 -11.87 -3.46
N THR A 36 12.70 -11.45 -2.43
CA THR A 36 12.21 -10.46 -1.49
C THR A 36 12.36 -9.06 -2.07
N VAL A 37 11.31 -8.24 -2.00
CA VAL A 37 11.29 -6.85 -2.46
C VAL A 37 10.89 -5.93 -1.31
N GLY A 38 11.64 -4.86 -1.10
CA GLY A 38 11.32 -3.84 -0.11
C GLY A 38 11.10 -2.47 -0.74
N LEU A 39 10.29 -1.64 -0.09
CA LEU A 39 10.17 -0.22 -0.37
C LEU A 39 10.86 0.55 0.75
N TYR A 40 11.90 1.30 0.41
CA TYR A 40 12.64 2.15 1.32
C TYR A 40 12.27 3.61 1.08
N VAL A 41 12.10 4.39 2.14
CA VAL A 41 11.73 5.81 2.04
C VAL A 41 12.74 6.69 2.74
N LYS A 42 13.16 7.74 2.03
CA LYS A 42 14.02 8.81 2.52
C LYS A 42 13.68 10.11 1.80
N ASP A 43 13.52 11.20 2.53
CA ASP A 43 13.32 12.55 2.00
C ASP A 43 12.22 12.65 0.92
N GLY A 44 11.08 11.99 1.15
CA GLY A 44 9.96 12.00 0.20
C GLY A 44 10.19 11.17 -1.07
N ILE A 45 11.18 10.28 -1.09
CA ILE A 45 11.47 9.38 -2.21
C ILE A 45 11.29 7.93 -1.77
N GLY A 46 10.43 7.20 -2.49
CA GLY A 46 10.29 5.75 -2.36
C GLY A 46 11.23 5.03 -3.32
N THR A 47 12.01 4.08 -2.80
CA THR A 47 13.00 3.29 -3.55
C THR A 47 12.65 1.80 -3.45
N VAL A 48 12.33 1.20 -4.60
CA VAL A 48 12.15 -0.25 -4.72
C VAL A 48 13.53 -0.91 -4.70
N TRP A 49 13.71 -1.89 -3.82
CA TRP A 49 15.01 -2.53 -3.64
C TRP A 49 14.90 -4.02 -3.33
N THR A 50 15.87 -4.78 -3.80
CA THR A 50 16.07 -6.18 -3.45
C THR A 50 17.56 -6.48 -3.31
N PHE A 51 17.89 -7.45 -2.45
CA PHE A 51 19.26 -7.96 -2.33
C PHE A 51 19.56 -9.10 -3.32
N SER A 52 18.57 -9.51 -4.12
CA SER A 52 18.73 -10.55 -5.14
C SER A 52 19.63 -10.09 -6.28
N GLY A 53 20.56 -10.95 -6.70
CA GLY A 53 21.42 -10.73 -7.88
C GLY A 53 21.00 -11.55 -9.09
N LYS A 54 19.76 -12.03 -9.15
CA LYS A 54 19.29 -12.86 -10.27
C LYS A 54 19.25 -12.06 -11.58
N PRO A 55 19.60 -12.66 -12.74
CA PRO A 55 19.48 -12.00 -14.04
C PRO A 55 18.05 -11.49 -14.27
N GLY A 56 17.91 -10.25 -14.78
CA GLY A 56 16.61 -9.62 -15.03
C GLY A 56 16.00 -8.86 -13.83
N VAL A 57 16.68 -8.83 -12.69
CA VAL A 57 16.17 -8.16 -11.48
C VAL A 57 15.95 -6.66 -11.65
N GLU A 58 16.81 -5.96 -12.39
CA GLU A 58 16.66 -4.51 -12.63
C GLU A 58 15.37 -4.19 -13.37
N LYS A 59 15.06 -4.96 -14.43
CA LYS A 59 13.80 -4.84 -15.16
C LYS A 59 12.60 -5.08 -14.23
N ARG A 60 12.68 -6.11 -13.38
CA ARG A 60 11.59 -6.39 -12.44
C ARG A 60 11.38 -5.26 -11.43
N VAL A 61 12.46 -4.70 -10.92
CA VAL A 61 12.43 -3.55 -9.99
C VAL A 61 11.79 -2.33 -10.67
N GLU A 62 12.13 -2.08 -11.94
CA GLU A 62 11.50 -1.04 -12.76
C GLU A 62 10.00 -1.27 -12.97
N GLU A 63 9.59 -2.49 -13.33
CA GLU A 63 8.18 -2.85 -13.45
C GLU A 63 7.38 -2.61 -12.15
N ILE A 64 7.99 -2.89 -10.99
CA ILE A 64 7.38 -2.62 -9.68
C ILE A 64 7.29 -1.11 -9.44
N ARG A 65 8.35 -0.33 -9.76
CA ARG A 65 8.32 1.14 -9.66
C ARG A 65 7.22 1.73 -10.54
N ASP A 66 7.09 1.27 -11.78
CA ASP A 66 6.06 1.71 -12.71
C ASP A 66 4.65 1.34 -12.22
N GLN A 67 4.50 0.23 -11.51
CA GLN A 67 3.26 -0.11 -10.81
C GLN A 67 2.97 0.82 -9.63
N LEU A 68 3.98 1.28 -8.88
CA LEU A 68 3.77 2.31 -7.83
C LEU A 68 3.23 3.62 -8.44
N VAL A 69 3.77 4.02 -9.60
CA VAL A 69 3.29 5.16 -10.38
C VAL A 69 1.83 4.97 -10.79
N THR A 70 1.53 3.83 -11.42
CA THR A 70 0.21 3.54 -12.00
C THR A 70 -0.88 3.36 -10.94
N LEU A 71 -0.62 2.58 -9.90
CA LEU A 71 -1.60 2.25 -8.86
C LEU A 71 -1.65 3.26 -7.72
N GLY A 72 -0.57 4.03 -7.52
CA GLY A 72 -0.43 4.99 -6.43
C GLY A 72 -0.63 6.44 -6.84
N GLY A 73 -0.52 6.78 -8.13
CA GLY A 73 -0.48 8.16 -8.58
C GLY A 73 0.84 8.86 -8.24
N MET A 74 1.92 8.08 -8.12
CA MET A 74 3.29 8.59 -7.96
C MET A 74 3.86 9.01 -9.32
N VAL A 75 5.02 9.65 -9.32
CA VAL A 75 5.82 9.95 -10.51
C VAL A 75 7.21 9.34 -10.39
N PRO A 76 7.82 8.88 -11.50
CA PRO A 76 9.19 8.38 -11.47
C PRO A 76 10.17 9.50 -11.13
N VAL A 77 11.26 9.17 -10.43
CA VAL A 77 12.37 10.10 -10.22
C VAL A 77 13.34 9.99 -11.40
N ASP A 78 13.62 11.11 -12.05
CA ASP A 78 14.49 11.19 -13.23
C ASP A 78 15.87 10.58 -12.97
N GLY A 79 16.39 9.88 -13.99
CA GLY A 79 17.70 9.22 -13.91
C GLY A 79 17.74 7.95 -13.06
N THR A 80 16.59 7.47 -12.58
CA THR A 80 16.49 6.24 -11.79
C THR A 80 15.48 5.24 -12.36
N HIS A 81 15.76 3.95 -12.22
CA HIS A 81 14.85 2.87 -12.63
C HIS A 81 13.96 2.41 -11.47
N ASN A 82 14.32 2.71 -10.22
CA ASN A 82 13.72 2.11 -9.04
C ASN A 82 13.12 3.11 -8.04
N GLN A 83 13.13 4.41 -8.35
CA GLN A 83 12.59 5.43 -7.45
C GLN A 83 11.34 6.10 -8.01
N ALA A 84 10.42 6.43 -7.11
CA ALA A 84 9.22 7.20 -7.35
C ALA A 84 8.89 8.11 -6.15
N THR A 85 8.17 9.19 -6.39
CA THR A 85 7.70 10.14 -5.36
C THR A 85 6.25 10.56 -5.63
N PHE A 86 5.53 11.02 -4.61
CA PHE A 86 4.23 11.66 -4.86
C PHE A 86 4.43 13.10 -5.36
N PRO A 87 3.55 13.63 -6.23
CA PRO A 87 3.70 14.98 -6.77
C PRO A 87 3.70 16.11 -5.73
N ASP A 88 3.15 15.87 -4.53
CA ASP A 88 3.16 16.81 -3.39
C ASP A 88 4.42 16.67 -2.51
N GLY A 89 5.29 15.69 -2.78
CA GLY A 89 6.45 15.36 -1.94
C GLY A 89 6.09 14.69 -0.61
N GLU A 90 4.81 14.40 -0.35
CA GLU A 90 4.34 13.78 0.88
C GLU A 90 4.46 12.26 0.82
N MET A 91 4.39 11.61 1.98
CA MET A 91 4.41 10.15 2.10
C MET A 91 3.19 9.65 2.87
N TYR A 92 2.48 8.71 2.26
CA TYR A 92 1.28 8.09 2.81
C TYR A 92 1.64 6.70 3.34
N ASP A 93 2.29 6.67 4.50
CA ASP A 93 2.91 5.49 5.12
C ASP A 93 2.02 4.24 5.11
N ARG A 94 0.75 4.31 5.52
CA ARG A 94 -0.16 3.15 5.51
C ARG A 94 -0.58 2.76 4.09
N PRO A 95 -1.08 3.68 3.24
CA PRO A 95 -1.34 3.37 1.83
C PRO A 95 -0.16 2.74 1.10
N LEU A 96 1.07 3.21 1.34
CA LEU A 96 2.27 2.71 0.69
C LEU A 96 2.54 1.23 0.94
N ARG A 97 2.14 0.69 2.11
CA ARG A 97 2.26 -0.75 2.39
C ARG A 97 1.34 -1.57 1.48
N PHE A 98 0.09 -1.14 1.33
CA PHE A 98 -0.85 -1.77 0.42
C PHE A 98 -0.41 -1.59 -1.04
N LEU A 99 0.16 -0.43 -1.38
CA LEU A 99 0.65 -0.12 -2.72
C LEU A 99 1.79 -1.05 -3.12
N LEU A 100 2.82 -1.19 -2.27
CA LEU A 100 3.95 -2.09 -2.56
C LEU A 100 3.46 -3.53 -2.76
N ARG A 101 2.56 -4.00 -1.90
CA ARG A 101 1.99 -5.34 -2.02
C ARG A 101 1.33 -5.54 -3.37
N GLN A 102 0.45 -4.62 -3.79
CA GLN A 102 -0.22 -4.74 -5.08
C GLN A 102 0.76 -4.64 -6.24
N ALA A 103 1.75 -3.73 -6.17
CA ALA A 103 2.76 -3.57 -7.21
C ALA A 103 3.65 -4.82 -7.39
N VAL A 104 3.93 -5.54 -6.31
CA VAL A 104 4.71 -6.79 -6.35
C VAL A 104 3.84 -7.99 -6.74
N GLU A 105 2.68 -8.15 -6.11
CA GLU A 105 1.88 -9.38 -6.24
C GLU A 105 1.02 -9.42 -7.50
N LYS A 106 0.59 -8.26 -8.03
CA LYS A 106 -0.22 -8.22 -9.26
C LYS A 106 0.65 -8.31 -10.51
N PRO A 107 0.11 -8.85 -11.62
CA PRO A 107 0.79 -8.81 -12.90
C PRO A 107 1.15 -7.38 -13.31
N TYR A 108 2.31 -7.21 -13.95
CA TYR A 108 2.69 -5.92 -14.53
C TYR A 108 1.65 -5.43 -15.55
N GLY A 109 1.38 -4.13 -15.58
CA GLY A 109 0.32 -3.52 -16.38
C GLY A 109 -1.09 -3.55 -15.76
N THR A 110 -1.25 -4.10 -14.55
CA THR A 110 -2.49 -3.95 -13.77
C THR A 110 -2.81 -2.47 -13.53
N THR A 111 -4.04 -2.06 -13.80
CA THR A 111 -4.55 -0.70 -13.55
C THR A 111 -5.78 -0.73 -12.65
N HIS A 112 -6.10 0.40 -12.02
CA HIS A 112 -7.41 0.56 -11.39
C HIS A 112 -8.52 0.70 -12.44
N PRO A 113 -9.78 0.34 -12.13
CA PRO A 113 -10.91 0.66 -12.98
C PRO A 113 -11.02 2.17 -13.22
N GLU A 114 -11.31 2.57 -14.45
CA GLU A 114 -11.55 3.96 -14.83
C GLU A 114 -12.95 4.43 -14.39
N GLY A 115 -13.18 5.75 -14.44
CA GLY A 115 -14.51 6.34 -14.20
C GLY A 115 -14.84 6.50 -12.72
N ARG A 116 -16.08 6.16 -12.32
CA ARG A 116 -16.55 6.35 -10.93
C ARG A 116 -15.70 5.51 -9.96
N ILE A 117 -15.31 6.09 -8.82
CA ILE A 117 -14.63 5.32 -7.76
C ILE A 117 -15.72 4.58 -6.97
N GLU A 118 -15.87 3.29 -7.23
CA GLU A 118 -16.91 2.50 -6.61
C GLU A 118 -16.51 1.05 -6.38
N ILE A 119 -17.16 0.42 -5.42
CA ILE A 119 -16.96 -0.99 -5.13
C ILE A 119 -18.20 -1.59 -4.46
N LYS A 120 -18.49 -2.86 -4.75
CA LYS A 120 -19.55 -3.60 -4.05
C LYS A 120 -19.24 -3.71 -2.55
N ASP A 121 -20.20 -3.50 -1.66
CA ASP A 121 -20.00 -3.75 -0.24
C ASP A 121 -19.90 -5.26 0.05
N LEU A 122 -19.11 -5.64 1.05
CA LEU A 122 -18.95 -7.06 1.42
C LEU A 122 -20.04 -7.55 2.39
N ARG A 123 -20.73 -6.64 3.08
CA ARG A 123 -21.69 -6.97 4.15
C ARG A 123 -23.14 -6.59 3.81
N SER A 124 -23.37 -6.15 2.57
CA SER A 124 -24.67 -5.73 2.06
C SER A 124 -24.68 -5.78 0.53
N PRO A 125 -25.85 -5.68 -0.13
CA PRO A 125 -25.93 -5.59 -1.60
C PRO A 125 -25.60 -4.19 -2.14
N LEU A 126 -25.19 -3.25 -1.28
CA LEU A 126 -24.94 -1.87 -1.66
C LEU A 126 -23.70 -1.74 -2.55
N GLN A 127 -23.73 -0.77 -3.46
CA GLN A 127 -22.55 -0.25 -4.14
C GLN A 127 -22.03 0.95 -3.36
N ILE A 128 -20.80 0.88 -2.84
CA ILE A 128 -20.14 2.00 -2.16
C ILE A 128 -19.46 2.87 -3.21
N ILE A 129 -19.63 4.18 -3.08
CA ILE A 129 -19.14 5.17 -4.04
C ILE A 129 -18.33 6.20 -3.28
N THR A 130 -17.21 6.65 -3.83
CA THR A 130 -16.40 7.73 -3.26
C THR A 130 -16.25 8.83 -4.31
N THR A 131 -16.74 10.03 -4.01
CA THR A 131 -16.76 11.15 -4.96
C THR A 131 -15.81 12.24 -4.49
N PRO A 132 -14.81 12.64 -5.29
CA PRO A 132 -13.97 13.79 -4.98
C PRO A 132 -14.75 15.11 -5.19
N GLU A 133 -14.70 15.99 -4.21
CA GLU A 133 -15.27 17.33 -4.20
C GLU A 133 -14.17 18.32 -3.77
N GLU A 134 -13.96 19.40 -4.52
CA GLU A 134 -13.04 20.47 -4.10
C GLU A 134 -13.82 21.49 -3.25
N ILE A 135 -13.40 21.68 -2.00
CA ILE A 135 -14.02 22.59 -1.03
C ILE A 135 -12.89 23.39 -0.36
N ASP A 136 -12.96 24.72 -0.45
CA ASP A 136 -11.99 25.64 0.15
C ASP A 136 -10.52 25.30 -0.21
N GLY A 137 -10.27 24.89 -1.46
CA GLY A 137 -8.94 24.52 -1.97
C GLY A 137 -8.40 23.18 -1.47
N ARG A 138 -9.24 22.36 -0.82
CA ARG A 138 -8.91 20.98 -0.40
C ARG A 138 -9.84 19.98 -1.09
N TRP A 139 -9.30 18.82 -1.41
CA TRP A 139 -10.07 17.70 -1.94
C TRP A 139 -10.68 16.87 -0.80
N ILE A 140 -12.00 16.82 -0.78
CA ILE A 140 -12.80 16.02 0.14
C ILE A 140 -13.39 14.85 -0.64
N TYR A 141 -13.27 13.66 -0.09
CA TYR A 141 -13.83 12.44 -0.64
C TYR A 141 -15.09 12.06 0.11
N ARG A 142 -16.25 12.25 -0.54
CA ARG A 142 -17.56 11.90 0.01
C ARG A 142 -17.93 10.47 -0.32
N VAL A 143 -18.25 9.70 0.72
CA VAL A 143 -18.65 8.30 0.65
C VAL A 143 -20.16 8.20 0.63
N THR A 144 -20.72 7.61 -0.42
CA THR A 144 -22.15 7.34 -0.54
C THR A 144 -22.39 5.87 -0.82
N ALA A 145 -23.67 5.46 -0.85
CA ALA A 145 -24.06 4.10 -1.18
C ALA A 145 -25.32 4.09 -2.05
N GLU A 146 -25.32 3.27 -3.09
CA GLU A 146 -26.47 2.99 -3.94
C GLU A 146 -27.01 1.57 -3.70
N GLY A 147 -28.32 1.40 -3.86
CA GLY A 147 -29.04 0.15 -3.65
C GLY A 147 -29.87 0.10 -2.36
N GLU A 148 -30.62 -0.99 -2.20
CA GLU A 148 -31.51 -1.18 -1.06
C GLU A 148 -30.86 -2.02 0.04
N TYR A 149 -30.84 -1.48 1.26
CA TYR A 149 -30.39 -2.20 2.44
C TYR A 149 -31.01 -1.59 3.69
N LYS A 150 -31.17 -2.40 4.75
CA LYS A 150 -31.81 -1.96 6.00
C LYS A 150 -31.15 -0.74 6.67
N ASN A 151 -29.84 -0.56 6.50
CA ASN A 151 -29.13 0.58 7.10
C ASN A 151 -27.89 0.98 6.28
N PRO A 152 -28.06 1.70 5.15
CA PRO A 152 -26.96 2.10 4.28
C PRO A 152 -26.01 3.10 4.95
N LYS A 153 -26.56 4.01 5.77
CA LYS A 153 -25.78 5.02 6.52
C LYS A 153 -24.73 4.39 7.43
N MET A 154 -25.04 3.26 8.08
CA MET A 154 -24.06 2.53 8.89
C MET A 154 -22.94 1.92 8.05
N ARG A 155 -23.22 1.48 6.82
CA ARG A 155 -22.18 0.99 5.90
C ARG A 155 -21.27 2.14 5.47
N VAL A 156 -21.83 3.28 5.04
CA VAL A 156 -21.07 4.50 4.71
C VAL A 156 -20.14 4.92 5.85
N ARG A 157 -20.66 5.00 7.09
CA ARG A 157 -19.85 5.33 8.28
C ARG A 157 -18.72 4.33 8.50
N ALA A 158 -18.98 3.03 8.32
CA ALA A 158 -17.97 1.99 8.49
C ALA A 158 -16.84 2.11 7.44
N VAL A 159 -17.17 2.39 6.18
CA VAL A 159 -16.17 2.62 5.12
C VAL A 159 -15.37 3.90 5.40
N THR A 160 -16.05 4.97 5.80
CA THR A 160 -15.41 6.24 6.19
C THR A 160 -14.38 6.03 7.31
N GLN A 161 -14.71 5.23 8.34
CA GLN A 161 -13.74 4.83 9.38
C GLN A 161 -12.61 3.95 8.84
N GLY A 162 -12.89 3.10 7.85
CA GLY A 162 -11.87 2.32 7.15
C GLY A 162 -10.84 3.20 6.44
N PHE A 163 -11.28 4.27 5.78
CA PHE A 163 -10.37 5.26 5.17
C PHE A 163 -9.49 5.96 6.20
N VAL A 164 -10.04 6.36 7.34
CA VAL A 164 -9.22 6.92 8.44
C VAL A 164 -8.17 5.91 8.93
N ARG A 165 -8.58 4.65 9.10
CA ARG A 165 -7.71 3.61 9.66
C ARG A 165 -6.60 3.18 8.70
N TYR A 166 -6.90 2.99 7.43
CA TYR A 166 -5.96 2.41 6.45
C TYR A 166 -5.43 3.39 5.42
N GLY A 167 -6.11 4.51 5.22
CA GLY A 167 -5.75 5.55 4.27
C GLY A 167 -4.93 6.71 4.85
N GLU A 168 -4.75 6.77 6.18
CA GLU A 168 -4.18 7.94 6.88
C GLU A 168 -4.93 9.24 6.59
N MET A 169 -6.24 9.11 6.40
CA MET A 169 -7.12 10.24 6.10
C MET A 169 -7.71 10.82 7.38
N GLU A 170 -8.02 12.11 7.32
CA GLU A 170 -8.78 12.81 8.34
C GLU A 170 -10.27 12.72 8.03
N LYS A 171 -11.08 12.50 9.07
CA LYS A 171 -12.54 12.55 8.93
C LYS A 171 -13.02 13.98 9.06
N VAL A 172 -13.68 14.48 8.03
CA VAL A 172 -14.27 15.83 8.00
C VAL A 172 -15.79 15.81 8.21
N ASP A 173 -16.45 14.68 7.92
CA ASP A 173 -17.85 14.43 8.27
C ASP A 173 -18.11 12.93 8.50
N VAL A 174 -19.33 12.53 8.85
CA VAL A 174 -19.75 11.13 9.03
C VAL A 174 -19.60 10.28 7.78
N ASP A 175 -19.58 10.91 6.60
CA ASP A 175 -19.50 10.33 5.27
C ASP A 175 -18.39 10.95 4.43
N ALA A 176 -17.45 11.70 5.01
CA ALA A 176 -16.43 12.42 4.25
C ALA A 176 -15.06 12.38 4.91
N VAL A 177 -14.03 12.20 4.08
CA VAL A 177 -12.62 12.16 4.48
C VAL A 177 -11.75 13.00 3.56
N THR A 178 -10.58 13.43 4.04
CA THR A 178 -9.57 14.13 3.24
C THR A 178 -8.18 13.61 3.58
N PHE A 179 -7.25 13.67 2.64
CA PHE A 179 -5.83 13.51 2.97
C PHE A 179 -5.34 14.75 3.73
N PRO A 180 -4.48 14.63 4.75
CA PRO A 180 -4.00 15.79 5.50
C PRO A 180 -3.42 16.91 4.63
N PRO A 181 -2.62 16.62 3.58
CA PRO A 181 -2.14 17.65 2.65
C PRO A 181 -3.24 18.33 1.82
N GLY A 182 -4.44 17.74 1.74
CA GLY A 182 -5.60 18.27 1.02
C GLY A 182 -5.56 18.07 -0.50
N GLY A 183 -4.52 17.45 -1.05
CA GLY A 183 -4.39 17.17 -2.49
C GLY A 183 -5.31 16.06 -3.00
N ARG A 184 -5.61 16.08 -4.30
CA ARG A 184 -6.35 15.02 -4.99
C ARG A 184 -5.46 13.79 -5.22
N ARG A 185 -5.91 12.62 -4.77
CA ARG A 185 -5.21 11.33 -4.80
C ARG A 185 -6.19 10.19 -5.10
N ASP A 186 -6.81 10.22 -6.28
CA ASP A 186 -7.86 9.26 -6.65
C ASP A 186 -7.32 7.82 -6.69
N GLU A 187 -6.07 7.64 -7.13
CA GLU A 187 -5.37 6.35 -7.18
C GLU A 187 -5.22 5.74 -5.78
N LEU A 188 -4.87 6.56 -4.77
CA LEU A 188 -4.81 6.10 -3.38
C LEU A 188 -6.19 5.77 -2.82
N ILE A 189 -7.25 6.50 -3.20
CA ILE A 189 -8.61 6.13 -2.81
C ILE A 189 -8.98 4.78 -3.40
N ARG A 190 -8.72 4.54 -4.69
CA ARG A 190 -8.99 3.25 -5.35
C ARG A 190 -8.20 2.12 -4.73
N LEU A 191 -6.94 2.37 -4.38
CA LEU A 191 -6.07 1.43 -3.68
C LEU A 191 -6.62 1.06 -2.29
N VAL A 192 -7.04 2.05 -1.51
CA VAL A 192 -7.43 1.87 -0.10
C VAL A 192 -8.86 1.36 0.06
N LEU A 193 -9.78 1.73 -0.85
CA LEU A 193 -11.20 1.41 -0.77
C LEU A 193 -11.51 -0.10 -0.53
N PRO A 194 -10.85 -1.06 -1.21
CA PRO A 194 -11.03 -2.49 -0.93
C PRO A 194 -10.78 -2.89 0.53
N TYR A 195 -9.82 -2.24 1.19
CA TYR A 195 -9.47 -2.46 2.59
C TYR A 195 -10.40 -1.69 3.53
N ALA A 196 -10.71 -0.43 3.18
CA ALA A 196 -11.61 0.42 3.96
C ALA A 196 -13.01 -0.17 4.11
N ARG A 197 -13.55 -0.84 3.08
CA ARG A 197 -14.84 -1.54 3.17
C ARG A 197 -14.83 -2.78 4.08
N ASN A 198 -13.64 -3.32 4.38
CA ASN A 198 -13.45 -4.56 5.12
C ASN A 198 -12.52 -4.39 6.32
N VAL A 199 -12.88 -3.51 7.26
CA VAL A 199 -12.01 -3.18 8.40
C VAL A 199 -11.58 -4.41 9.20
N THR A 200 -12.52 -5.30 9.57
CA THR A 200 -12.16 -6.50 10.34
C THR A 200 -11.24 -7.42 9.54
N GLY A 201 -11.61 -7.80 8.31
CA GLY A 201 -10.80 -8.71 7.52
C GLY A 201 -9.44 -8.14 7.14
N THR A 202 -9.32 -6.81 7.03
CA THR A 202 -8.04 -6.14 6.81
C THR A 202 -7.17 -6.18 8.06
N ALA A 203 -7.76 -6.01 9.25
CA ALA A 203 -7.02 -6.18 10.51
C ALA A 203 -6.50 -7.63 10.64
N ASP A 204 -7.34 -8.63 10.40
CA ASP A 204 -6.96 -10.05 10.49
C ASP A 204 -5.86 -10.41 9.48
N MET A 205 -5.95 -9.89 8.25
CA MET A 205 -4.92 -10.06 7.21
C MET A 205 -3.57 -9.49 7.65
N LEU A 206 -3.55 -8.26 8.16
CA LEU A 206 -2.32 -7.60 8.60
C LEU A 206 -1.69 -8.31 9.81
N GLU A 207 -2.52 -8.85 10.71
CA GLU A 207 -2.06 -9.64 11.86
C GLU A 207 -1.43 -10.97 11.40
N ALA A 208 -2.09 -11.69 10.49
CA ALA A 208 -1.57 -12.93 9.92
C ALA A 208 -0.24 -12.72 9.17
N GLU A 209 -0.04 -11.56 8.54
CA GLU A 209 1.21 -11.18 7.88
C GLU A 209 2.32 -10.86 8.88
N ALA A 210 2.01 -10.11 9.94
CA ALA A 210 2.96 -9.85 11.01
C ALA A 210 3.45 -11.16 11.65
N LEU A 211 2.56 -12.15 11.80
CA LEU A 211 2.90 -13.50 12.29
C LEU A 211 3.76 -14.29 11.30
N ARG A 212 3.52 -14.19 9.98
CA ARG A 212 4.37 -14.85 8.96
C ARG A 212 5.81 -14.33 8.95
N GLY A 213 6.02 -13.06 9.33
CA GLY A 213 7.35 -12.47 9.48
C GLY A 213 8.08 -12.85 10.78
N GLN A 214 7.42 -13.54 11.71
CA GLN A 214 7.98 -13.96 13.00
C GLN A 214 8.20 -15.47 13.02
N MET A 215 9.41 -15.91 13.35
CA MET A 215 9.64 -17.31 13.73
C MET A 215 8.98 -17.54 15.09
N THR A 216 7.80 -18.15 15.09
CA THR A 216 7.16 -18.60 16.33
C THR A 216 7.86 -19.87 16.83
N THR A 217 7.86 -20.10 18.15
CA THR A 217 8.49 -21.29 18.76
C THR A 217 7.97 -22.61 18.20
N GLY A 218 6.75 -22.64 17.66
CA GLY A 218 6.17 -23.80 16.97
C GLY A 218 6.82 -24.12 15.63
N THR A 219 7.35 -23.13 14.91
CA THR A 219 8.05 -23.33 13.62
C THR A 219 9.50 -23.79 13.82
N LEU A 220 10.04 -23.62 15.03
CA LEU A 220 11.41 -23.96 15.41
C LEU A 220 11.53 -25.36 16.05
N GLY A 221 10.44 -26.13 16.16
CA GLY A 221 10.47 -27.48 16.73
C GLY A 221 10.77 -27.54 18.23
N PHE A 222 10.68 -26.42 18.95
CA PHE A 222 10.82 -26.37 20.41
C PHE A 222 9.49 -26.63 21.14
N ALA A 223 8.65 -27.54 20.62
CA ALA A 223 7.61 -28.13 21.44
C ALA A 223 8.32 -29.06 22.44
N GLN A 224 8.56 -28.56 23.65
CA GLN A 224 9.03 -29.39 24.75
C GLN A 224 8.02 -30.51 24.98
N THR A 225 8.51 -31.75 24.88
CA THR A 225 7.92 -32.94 25.54
C THR A 225 7.81 -32.72 27.04
#